data_AF-C3YVB8-F1
#
_entry.id   AF-C3YVB8-F1
#
_cell.length_a   1.000
_cell.length_b   1.000
_cell.length_c   1.000
_cell.angle_alpha   90.00
_cell.angle_beta   90.00
_cell.angle_gamma   90.00
#
_symmetry.space_group_name_H-M   'P 1'
#
loop_
_entity.id
_entity.type
_entity.pdbx_description
1 polymer ?
#
loop_
_entity_poly.entity_id
_entity_poly.type
_entity_poly.pdbx_seq_one_letter_code
_entity_poly.pdbx_strand_id
1 'polypeptide(L)'
;MDPDTNSIYIGASNKILKLSRDLVLEYEVSTGPELDNPACLPTGECTYGRQVTDNVNQVLVVDTSANRLISCGSVLQGSCQLRKRDDLSLIAYPKSEPHHFIAANSMDGSTYAFIAPGPSDQGEVLYVGVSRTDRGLFSNPPTVSSRTVAADSNNINIFKFASSDEFSEPKIDMNPNVLSIYPNFNIKYVYGFSSGFYSYFVTVQPESYNVPNGPLLSKIVRICHDDNKYHSYIELPLMCSANSVNYNLVQAAYVGKPGAILAGNMGVTPNDDVLFAVFSKSQSSSDNPTSSSALCVYTIKDINRAMRARIQDCFNGNGNLGIDWSTGTLSTECRQSNLPINDDFCGFEVNHPMGGTMPIPAQPVYSTDSATLTAVTSLEVQEYTVVFLGTSRGHLKKVSLDKIGEENIFIFQ
;
A
#
# COMPACT_ATOMS: atom_id res chain seq x y z
N MET A 1 -13.91 -5.77 6.70
CA MET A 1 -14.82 -6.75 7.33
C MET A 1 -14.05 -7.41 8.45
N ASP A 2 -14.71 -7.57 9.59
CA ASP A 2 -14.15 -8.23 10.75
C ASP A 2 -14.15 -9.76 10.53
N PRO A 3 -13.01 -10.46 10.57
CA PRO A 3 -12.97 -11.89 10.31
C PRO A 3 -13.60 -12.72 11.44
N ASP A 4 -13.65 -12.20 12.67
CA ASP A 4 -14.15 -12.95 13.84
C ASP A 4 -15.66 -12.77 13.99
N THR A 5 -16.16 -11.55 13.77
CA THR A 5 -17.57 -11.20 14.04
C THR A 5 -18.41 -11.04 12.79
N ASN A 6 -17.79 -10.99 11.60
CA ASN A 6 -18.43 -10.59 10.34
C ASN A 6 -19.05 -9.18 10.36
N SER A 7 -18.70 -8.36 11.36
CA SER A 7 -19.09 -6.95 11.41
C SER A 7 -18.40 -6.17 10.27
N ILE A 8 -19.07 -5.14 9.78
CA ILE A 8 -18.57 -4.29 8.70
C ILE A 8 -18.30 -2.90 9.28
N TYR A 9 -17.02 -2.52 9.37
CA TYR A 9 -16.63 -1.16 9.71
C TYR A 9 -16.45 -0.33 8.44
N ILE A 10 -17.02 0.87 8.42
CA ILE A 10 -16.94 1.81 7.30
C ILE A 10 -16.30 3.10 7.79
N GLY A 11 -15.18 3.46 7.17
CA GLY A 11 -14.53 4.75 7.34
C GLY A 11 -15.12 5.75 6.35
N ALA A 12 -15.49 6.93 6.83
CA ALA A 12 -16.03 8.01 6.02
C ALA A 12 -15.43 9.34 6.44
N SER A 13 -15.70 10.40 5.68
CA SER A 13 -15.40 11.76 6.13
C SER A 13 -16.20 12.06 7.40
N ASN A 14 -15.50 12.49 8.44
CA ASN A 14 -16.03 12.87 9.75
C ASN A 14 -16.76 11.78 10.53
N LYS A 15 -16.79 10.52 10.06
CA LYS A 15 -17.52 9.43 10.72
C LYS A 15 -16.88 8.07 10.57
N ILE A 16 -17.17 7.19 11.54
CA ILE A 16 -16.97 5.75 11.41
C ILE A 16 -18.30 5.07 11.74
N LEU A 17 -18.66 4.08 10.94
CA LEU A 17 -19.87 3.26 11.14
C LEU A 17 -19.48 1.81 11.41
N LYS A 18 -20.28 1.13 12.21
CA LYS A 18 -20.28 -0.32 12.36
C LYS A 18 -21.65 -0.83 11.93
N LEU A 19 -21.65 -1.73 10.96
CA LEU A 19 -22.83 -2.43 10.49
C LEU A 19 -22.72 -3.91 10.83
N SER A 20 -23.87 -4.54 11.01
CA SER A 20 -23.97 -6.00 10.99
C SER A 20 -23.68 -6.56 9.60
N ARG A 21 -23.57 -7.90 9.49
CA ARG A 21 -23.41 -8.61 8.21
C ARG A 21 -24.52 -8.28 7.20
N ASP A 22 -25.73 -7.99 7.67
CA ASP A 22 -26.89 -7.66 6.83
C ASP A 22 -26.98 -6.15 6.51
N LEU A 23 -25.87 -5.41 6.72
CA LEU A 23 -25.76 -3.96 6.49
C LEU A 23 -26.69 -3.11 7.36
N VAL A 24 -27.16 -3.65 8.48
CA VAL A 24 -27.93 -2.88 9.47
C VAL A 24 -26.96 -2.08 10.33
N LEU A 25 -27.19 -0.77 10.45
CA LEU A 25 -26.40 0.13 11.30
C LEU A 25 -26.53 -0.25 12.77
N GLU A 26 -25.40 -0.55 13.42
CA GLU A 26 -25.32 -0.84 14.85
C GLU A 26 -24.79 0.36 15.62
N TYR A 27 -23.69 0.96 15.15
CA TYR A 27 -23.05 2.11 15.79
C TYR A 27 -22.55 3.13 14.76
N GLU A 28 -22.63 4.40 15.13
CA GLU A 28 -22.08 5.53 14.39
C GLU A 28 -21.37 6.47 15.36
N VAL A 29 -20.15 6.89 15.02
CA VAL A 29 -19.39 7.87 15.82
C VAL A 29 -18.84 8.98 14.92
N SER A 30 -18.84 10.21 15.45
CA SER A 30 -18.20 11.35 14.79
C SER A 30 -16.68 11.29 15.00
N THR A 31 -15.93 11.56 13.93
CA THR A 31 -14.47 11.74 13.92
C THR A 31 -14.05 13.14 13.44
N GLY A 32 -15.01 13.98 13.07
CA GLY A 32 -14.82 15.38 12.70
C GLY A 32 -16.16 16.10 12.46
N PRO A 33 -16.15 17.29 11.82
CA PRO A 33 -14.96 18.05 11.45
C PRO A 33 -14.19 18.54 12.70
N GLU A 34 -12.90 18.82 12.54
CA GLU A 34 -12.01 19.24 13.63
C GLU A 34 -11.48 20.66 13.39
N LEU A 35 -11.15 21.38 14.47
CA LEU A 35 -10.37 22.62 14.34
C LEU A 35 -8.92 22.25 14.06
N ASP A 36 -8.48 22.44 12.82
CA ASP A 36 -7.15 22.05 12.37
C ASP A 36 -6.47 23.11 11.53
N ASN A 37 -5.16 23.02 11.45
CA ASN A 37 -4.36 23.70 10.44
C ASN A 37 -3.13 22.83 10.16
N PRO A 38 -2.88 22.43 8.90
CA PRO A 38 -1.70 21.65 8.53
C PRO A 38 -0.35 22.25 8.96
N ALA A 39 -0.27 23.57 9.17
CA ALA A 39 0.91 24.26 9.69
C ALA A 39 1.07 24.19 11.24
N CYS A 40 0.18 23.47 11.94
CA CYS A 40 0.17 23.39 13.40
C CYS A 40 0.22 21.95 13.92
N LEU A 41 0.91 21.76 15.05
CA LEU A 41 0.85 20.49 15.77
C LEU A 41 -0.57 20.27 16.34
N PRO A 42 -1.01 19.01 16.50
CA PRO A 42 -2.35 18.71 17.03
C PRO A 42 -2.57 19.20 18.46
N THR A 43 -1.49 19.30 19.24
CA THR A 43 -1.50 19.81 20.61
C THR A 43 -0.68 21.08 20.72
N GLY A 44 -1.10 21.99 21.61
CA GLY A 44 -0.43 23.27 21.86
C GLY A 44 -1.02 24.45 21.07
N GLU A 45 -0.43 25.61 21.30
CA GLU A 45 -0.83 26.86 20.64
C GLU A 45 -0.46 26.86 19.15
N CYS A 46 -1.30 27.50 18.35
CA CYS A 46 -1.15 27.58 16.90
C CYS A 46 -1.29 29.04 16.48
N THR A 47 -0.17 29.64 16.06
CA THR A 47 -0.11 31.04 15.61
C THR A 47 -0.68 31.25 14.21
N TYR A 48 -0.81 30.18 13.42
CA TYR A 48 -1.37 30.21 12.06
C TYR A 48 -2.91 30.20 12.03
N GLY A 49 -3.57 30.09 13.20
CA GLY A 49 -5.01 29.97 13.33
C GLY A 49 -5.52 28.60 12.87
N ARG A 50 -6.59 28.10 13.49
CA ARG A 50 -7.22 26.82 13.12
C ARG A 50 -8.58 27.06 12.47
N GLN A 51 -8.94 26.20 11.51
CA GLN A 51 -10.22 26.25 10.81
C GLN A 51 -10.94 24.91 10.94
N VAL A 52 -12.27 24.96 10.92
CA VAL A 52 -13.09 23.74 10.89
C VAL A 52 -12.81 23.03 9.57
N THR A 53 -12.21 21.85 9.66
CA THR A 53 -11.71 21.08 8.53
C THR A 53 -12.25 19.65 8.61
N ASP A 54 -12.69 19.12 7.48
CA ASP A 54 -13.18 17.75 7.40
C ASP A 54 -12.05 16.74 7.64
N ASN A 55 -12.33 15.73 8.46
CA ASN A 55 -11.45 14.62 8.75
C ASN A 55 -11.80 13.43 7.85
N VAL A 56 -11.06 13.24 6.77
CA VAL A 56 -11.20 12.08 5.88
C VAL A 56 -10.53 10.86 6.52
N ASN A 57 -11.26 9.76 6.67
CA ASN A 57 -10.66 8.49 7.10
C ASN A 57 -9.71 7.98 6.00
N GLN A 58 -8.42 7.93 6.32
CA GLN A 58 -7.34 7.53 5.43
C GLN A 58 -6.96 6.06 5.63
N VAL A 59 -7.09 5.57 6.86
CA VAL A 59 -6.76 4.18 7.25
C VAL A 59 -7.86 3.66 8.16
N LEU A 60 -8.26 2.42 7.93
CA LEU A 60 -9.17 1.68 8.80
C LEU A 60 -8.71 0.22 8.89
N VAL A 61 -8.12 -0.15 10.03
CA VAL A 61 -7.53 -1.48 10.25
C VAL A 61 -8.17 -2.15 11.47
N VAL A 62 -8.65 -3.37 11.28
CA VAL A 62 -9.13 -4.23 12.37
C VAL A 62 -7.92 -4.93 12.99
N ASP A 63 -7.65 -4.62 14.24
CA ASP A 63 -6.61 -5.27 15.05
C ASP A 63 -7.29 -6.34 15.91
N THR A 64 -7.29 -7.56 15.40
CA THR A 64 -7.94 -8.71 16.03
C THR A 64 -7.24 -9.10 17.33
N SER A 65 -5.90 -9.11 17.33
CA SER A 65 -5.04 -9.45 18.46
C SER A 65 -5.29 -8.57 19.69
N ALA A 66 -5.49 -7.26 19.50
CA ALA A 66 -5.79 -6.33 20.60
C ALA A 66 -7.28 -5.97 20.73
N ASN A 67 -8.16 -6.67 20.00
CA ASN A 67 -9.61 -6.45 19.96
C ASN A 67 -10.02 -4.97 19.79
N ARG A 68 -9.43 -4.28 18.81
CA ARG A 68 -9.68 -2.85 18.57
C ARG A 68 -9.65 -2.49 17.08
N LEU A 69 -10.02 -1.26 16.80
CA LEU A 69 -10.01 -0.64 15.48
C LEU A 69 -9.00 0.51 15.49
N ILE A 70 -8.10 0.53 14.51
CA ILE A 70 -7.18 1.64 14.26
C ILE A 70 -7.77 2.47 13.12
N SER A 71 -8.02 3.75 13.36
CA SER A 71 -8.57 4.67 12.36
C SER A 71 -7.71 5.94 12.26
N CYS A 72 -7.05 6.16 11.13
CA CYS A 72 -6.24 7.36 10.90
C CYS A 72 -6.97 8.37 10.02
N GLY A 73 -6.88 9.63 10.41
CA GLY A 73 -7.55 10.75 9.74
C GLY A 73 -6.63 11.53 8.79
N SER A 74 -7.18 12.51 8.07
CA SER A 74 -6.44 13.42 7.20
C SER A 74 -6.07 14.76 7.85
N VAL A 75 -6.52 14.98 9.09
CA VAL A 75 -6.26 16.19 9.90
C VAL A 75 -5.36 15.84 11.08
N LEU A 76 -4.96 16.85 11.85
CA LEU A 76 -4.15 16.66 13.05
C LEU A 76 -2.87 15.87 12.72
N GLN A 77 -2.19 16.28 11.64
CA GLN A 77 -0.95 15.66 11.15
C GLN A 77 -1.10 14.16 10.80
N GLY A 78 -2.31 13.71 10.45
CA GLY A 78 -2.55 12.32 10.09
C GLY A 78 -2.56 11.35 11.27
N SER A 79 -2.94 11.83 12.45
CA SER A 79 -2.97 11.03 13.69
C SER A 79 -4.08 9.98 13.69
N CYS A 80 -3.88 8.89 14.44
CA CYS A 80 -4.83 7.78 14.52
C CYS A 80 -5.59 7.69 15.85
N GLN A 81 -6.86 7.29 15.77
CA GLN A 81 -7.70 6.92 16.89
C GLN A 81 -7.66 5.40 17.09
N LEU A 82 -7.61 4.97 18.34
CA LEU A 82 -7.85 3.60 18.76
C LEU A 82 -9.27 3.51 19.30
N ARG A 83 -10.08 2.60 18.77
CA ARG A 83 -11.50 2.45 19.15
C ARG A 83 -11.83 0.99 19.47
N LYS A 84 -12.79 0.76 20.35
CA LYS A 84 -13.30 -0.60 20.59
C LYS A 84 -14.03 -1.13 19.36
N ARG A 85 -13.92 -2.44 19.12
CA ARG A 85 -14.66 -3.13 18.05
C ARG A 85 -16.16 -3.22 18.32
N ASP A 86 -16.54 -3.30 19.60
CA ASP A 86 -17.94 -3.54 20.00
C ASP A 86 -18.85 -2.36 19.69
N ASP A 87 -18.48 -1.17 20.18
CA ASP A 87 -19.33 0.04 20.21
C ASP A 87 -18.65 1.29 19.61
N LEU A 88 -17.46 1.15 19.02
CA LEU A 88 -16.64 2.24 18.48
C LEU A 88 -16.20 3.31 19.49
N SER A 89 -16.34 3.06 20.80
CA SER A 89 -15.88 3.99 21.84
C SER A 89 -14.38 4.26 21.74
N LEU A 90 -13.97 5.51 21.99
CA LEU A 90 -12.57 5.92 21.90
C LEU A 90 -11.77 5.31 23.07
N ILE A 91 -10.73 4.55 22.73
CA ILE A 91 -9.74 4.03 23.68
C ILE A 91 -8.65 5.08 23.88
N ALA A 92 -8.08 5.59 22.79
CA ALA A 92 -7.02 6.58 22.80
C ALA A 92 -6.98 7.37 21.50
N TYR A 93 -6.45 8.60 21.56
CA TYR A 93 -6.13 9.40 20.38
C TYR A 93 -4.71 9.98 20.51
N PRO A 94 -3.67 9.15 20.41
CA PRO A 94 -2.28 9.60 20.48
C PRO A 94 -1.99 10.56 19.32
N LYS A 95 -1.54 11.79 19.64
CA LYS A 95 -1.32 12.87 18.65
C LYS A 95 -0.30 13.94 19.07
N SER A 96 0.40 13.73 20.19
CA SER A 96 1.32 14.72 20.76
C SER A 96 2.75 14.60 20.24
N GLU A 97 3.21 13.39 19.95
CA GLU A 97 4.57 13.10 19.52
C GLU A 97 4.64 12.84 18.00
N PRO A 98 5.78 13.11 17.34
CA PRO A 98 5.95 12.90 15.89
C PRO A 98 5.67 11.48 15.41
N HIS A 99 5.95 10.46 16.23
CA HIS A 99 5.68 9.06 15.86
C HIS A 99 4.19 8.71 15.83
N HIS A 100 3.30 9.60 16.32
CA HIS A 100 1.86 9.42 16.20
C HIS A 100 1.30 9.88 14.85
N PHE A 101 2.11 10.52 14.00
CA PHE A 101 1.73 10.98 12.68
C PHE A 101 1.93 9.83 11.68
N ILE A 102 0.83 9.28 11.17
CA ILE A 102 0.83 8.01 10.44
C ILE A 102 0.30 8.17 9.03
N ALA A 103 -0.85 8.83 8.89
CA ALA A 103 -1.49 9.04 7.61
C ALA A 103 -1.06 10.36 6.96
N ALA A 104 -1.37 10.50 5.67
CA ALA A 104 -1.20 11.75 4.96
C ALA A 104 -2.07 12.85 5.60
N ASN A 105 -1.45 13.99 5.94
CA ASN A 105 -2.12 15.17 6.46
C ASN A 105 -2.81 15.99 5.34
N SER A 106 -3.57 15.30 4.48
CA SER A 106 -4.29 15.89 3.35
C SER A 106 -5.43 14.98 2.93
N MET A 107 -6.55 15.57 2.52
CA MET A 107 -7.69 14.85 1.97
C MET A 107 -7.36 14.18 0.62
N ASP A 108 -6.43 14.78 -0.14
CA ASP A 108 -5.99 14.30 -1.45
C ASP A 108 -4.81 13.32 -1.35
N GLY A 109 -4.27 13.13 -0.14
CA GLY A 109 -3.21 12.18 0.13
C GLY A 109 -3.73 10.74 0.11
N SER A 110 -2.83 9.80 -0.15
CA SER A 110 -3.10 8.37 -0.04
C SER A 110 -2.29 7.77 1.10
N THR A 111 -2.96 6.99 1.94
CA THR A 111 -2.31 6.14 2.94
C THR A 111 -2.88 4.73 2.82
N TYR A 112 -2.04 3.72 2.84
CA TYR A 112 -2.46 2.33 3.00
C TYR A 112 -1.72 1.71 4.17
N ALA A 113 -2.44 1.01 5.04
CA ALA A 113 -1.81 0.31 6.15
C ALA A 113 -2.49 -1.02 6.43
N PHE A 114 -1.70 -1.98 6.91
CA PHE A 114 -2.16 -3.32 7.28
C PHE A 114 -1.28 -3.88 8.39
N ILE A 115 -1.83 -4.81 9.16
CA ILE A 115 -1.10 -5.52 10.21
C ILE A 115 -0.54 -6.81 9.62
N ALA A 116 0.73 -7.07 9.90
CA ALA A 116 1.43 -8.29 9.49
C ALA A 116 2.55 -8.62 10.50
N PRO A 117 3.16 -9.82 10.44
CA PRO A 117 4.32 -10.14 11.26
C PRO A 117 5.45 -9.12 11.06
N GLY A 118 6.03 -8.62 12.15
CA GLY A 118 7.21 -7.77 12.14
C GLY A 118 8.50 -8.55 12.44
N PRO A 119 9.61 -7.83 12.70
CA PRO A 119 10.88 -8.45 13.04
C PRO A 119 10.78 -9.33 14.28
N SER A 120 11.62 -10.38 14.33
CA SER A 120 11.68 -11.32 15.45
C SER A 120 11.70 -10.55 16.79
N ASP A 121 10.87 -11.00 17.74
CA ASP A 121 10.58 -10.40 19.06
C ASP A 121 9.49 -9.30 19.12
N GLN A 122 9.07 -8.70 18.00
CA GLN A 122 8.05 -7.63 17.98
C GLN A 122 6.61 -8.12 17.83
N GLY A 123 6.42 -9.37 17.39
CA GLY A 123 5.09 -9.90 17.07
C GLY A 123 4.53 -9.25 15.80
N GLU A 124 3.27 -8.81 15.85
CA GLU A 124 2.65 -8.10 14.73
C GLU A 124 2.98 -6.60 14.76
N VAL A 125 3.11 -5.99 13.58
CA VAL A 125 3.38 -4.56 13.39
C VAL A 125 2.45 -3.98 12.34
N LEU A 126 2.27 -2.67 12.37
CA LEU A 126 1.54 -1.92 11.35
C LEU A 126 2.51 -1.49 10.25
N TYR A 127 2.39 -2.07 9.07
CA TYR A 127 3.05 -1.58 7.87
C TYR A 127 2.26 -0.42 7.31
N VAL A 128 2.93 0.71 7.06
CA VAL A 128 2.31 1.95 6.59
C VAL A 128 3.02 2.44 5.34
N GLY A 129 2.27 2.64 4.26
CA GLY A 129 2.69 3.35 3.06
C GLY A 129 1.91 4.66 2.94
N VAL A 130 2.60 5.79 2.80
CA VAL A 130 2.01 7.13 2.86
C VAL A 130 2.59 8.05 1.80
N SER A 131 1.69 8.75 1.09
CA SER A 131 2.07 9.79 0.15
C SER A 131 2.52 11.04 0.89
N ARG A 132 3.47 11.76 0.30
CA ARG A 132 3.90 13.06 0.82
C ARG A 132 2.78 14.08 0.71
N THR A 133 2.69 14.96 1.70
CA THR A 133 1.86 16.17 1.67
C THR A 133 2.74 17.43 1.66
N ASP A 134 2.28 18.46 0.96
CA ASP A 134 2.93 19.77 0.88
C ASP A 134 2.30 20.80 1.82
N ARG A 135 1.29 20.41 2.60
CA ARG A 135 0.46 21.33 3.37
C ARG A 135 1.02 21.70 4.75
N GLY A 136 2.10 21.08 5.22
CA GLY A 136 2.61 21.27 6.59
C GLY A 136 3.98 21.94 6.69
N LEU A 137 4.26 22.51 7.86
CA LEU A 137 5.60 22.97 8.26
C LEU A 137 6.44 21.86 8.93
N PHE A 138 5.79 20.75 9.28
CA PHE A 138 6.41 19.61 9.95
C PHE A 138 6.79 18.52 8.96
N SER A 139 7.72 17.66 9.37
CA SER A 139 8.12 16.50 8.57
C SER A 139 6.93 15.60 8.30
N ASN A 140 6.76 15.20 7.04
CA ASN A 140 5.81 14.15 6.68
C ASN A 140 6.18 12.84 7.40
N PRO A 141 5.20 11.96 7.65
CA PRO A 141 5.52 10.58 7.98
C PRO A 141 6.40 9.95 6.88
N PRO A 142 7.37 9.07 7.22
CA PRO A 142 8.19 8.38 6.25
C PRO A 142 7.35 7.61 5.24
N THR A 143 7.72 7.66 3.96
CA THR A 143 6.87 7.13 2.89
C THR A 143 6.54 5.64 3.05
N VAL A 144 7.45 4.81 3.58
CA VAL A 144 7.15 3.46 4.03
C VAL A 144 7.76 3.25 5.41
N SER A 145 7.02 2.66 6.35
CA SER A 145 7.54 2.30 7.68
C SER A 145 6.81 1.12 8.32
N SER A 146 7.45 0.49 9.31
CA SER A 146 6.80 -0.48 10.19
C SER A 146 6.72 0.09 11.60
N ARG A 147 5.52 0.00 12.18
CA ARG A 147 5.15 0.70 13.41
C ARG A 147 4.64 -0.27 14.45
N THR A 148 4.97 -0.03 15.72
CA THR A 148 4.45 -0.82 16.83
C THR A 148 2.92 -0.68 16.89
N VAL A 149 2.24 -1.81 17.04
CA VAL A 149 0.82 -1.81 17.42
C VAL A 149 0.65 -2.15 18.89
N ALA A 150 1.61 -2.79 19.54
CA ALA A 150 1.55 -3.02 20.98
C ALA A 150 1.39 -1.69 21.72
N ALA A 151 0.30 -1.58 22.49
CA ALA A 151 0.08 -0.44 23.35
C ALA A 151 0.58 -0.76 24.76
N ASP A 152 1.31 0.18 25.36
CA ASP A 152 1.53 0.18 26.79
C ASP A 152 0.27 0.63 27.53
N SER A 153 0.27 0.59 28.87
CA SER A 153 -0.89 0.95 29.70
C SER A 153 -1.46 2.35 29.40
N ASN A 154 -0.64 3.25 28.83
CA ASN A 154 -1.01 4.62 28.51
C ASN A 154 -1.19 4.89 27.01
N ASN A 155 -0.99 3.89 26.13
CA ASN A 155 -0.97 4.04 24.67
C ASN A 155 -0.01 5.14 24.14
N ILE A 156 1.07 5.43 24.86
CA ILE A 156 2.04 6.49 24.51
C ILE A 156 3.10 5.94 23.54
N ASN A 157 3.43 4.66 23.68
CA ASN A 157 4.49 4.01 22.88
C ASN A 157 3.97 3.32 21.61
N ILE A 158 2.68 3.42 21.33
CA ILE A 158 2.11 2.92 20.08
C ILE A 158 2.58 3.77 18.90
N PHE A 159 2.72 3.16 17.74
CA PHE A 159 3.16 3.79 16.49
C PHE A 159 4.61 4.29 16.46
N LYS A 160 5.41 3.97 17.48
CA LYS A 160 6.87 4.05 17.36
C LYS A 160 7.34 3.13 16.24
N PHE A 161 8.54 3.35 15.73
CA PHE A 161 9.13 2.39 14.81
C PHE A 161 9.23 1.01 15.49
N ALA A 162 8.90 -0.04 14.74
CA ALA A 162 8.85 -1.41 15.27
C ALA A 162 10.16 -1.81 15.95
N SER A 163 11.28 -1.38 15.40
CA SER A 163 12.61 -1.54 15.96
C SER A 163 13.32 -0.22 15.83
N SER A 164 13.90 0.30 16.90
CA SER A 164 14.77 1.47 16.80
C SER A 164 16.04 1.15 17.57
N ASP A 165 17.15 0.98 16.86
CA ASP A 165 18.47 1.10 17.47
C ASP A 165 19.00 2.54 17.26
N GLU A 166 20.17 2.85 17.82
CA GLU A 166 20.74 4.19 17.76
C GLU A 166 21.07 4.65 16.31
N PHE A 167 21.06 3.73 15.33
CA PHE A 167 21.58 3.97 13.98
C PHE A 167 20.57 3.75 12.86
N SER A 168 19.45 3.06 13.12
CA SER A 168 18.51 2.66 12.08
C SER A 168 17.07 2.60 12.57
N GLU A 169 16.18 3.05 11.70
CA GLU A 169 14.74 2.94 11.85
C GLU A 169 14.20 2.17 10.64
N PRO A 170 13.24 1.25 10.81
CA PRO A 170 12.63 0.43 9.76
C PRO A 170 11.68 1.30 8.92
N LYS A 171 12.29 2.17 8.11
CA LYS A 171 11.62 3.10 7.22
C LYS A 171 12.41 3.31 5.94
N ILE A 172 11.69 3.59 4.86
CA ILE A 172 12.23 4.28 3.69
C ILE A 172 11.56 5.64 3.61
N ASP A 173 12.34 6.67 3.30
CA ASP A 173 11.84 8.02 3.11
C ASP A 173 12.46 8.70 1.89
N MET A 174 11.79 9.75 1.41
CA MET A 174 12.26 10.58 0.32
C MET A 174 13.40 11.46 0.80
N ASN A 175 14.47 11.56 0.00
CA ASN A 175 15.61 12.38 0.38
C ASN A 175 15.23 13.88 0.37
N PRO A 176 15.47 14.63 1.46
CA PRO A 176 15.13 16.05 1.51
C PRO A 176 15.80 16.89 0.41
N ASN A 177 17.03 16.55 0.00
CA ASN A 177 17.72 17.27 -1.07
C ASN A 177 17.05 17.01 -2.42
N VAL A 178 16.61 15.77 -2.68
CA VAL A 178 15.84 15.44 -3.89
C VAL A 178 14.54 16.22 -3.91
N LEU A 179 13.81 16.24 -2.79
CA LEU A 179 12.54 16.96 -2.67
C LEU A 179 12.70 18.47 -2.82
N SER A 180 13.83 19.04 -2.41
CA SER A 180 14.11 20.47 -2.62
C SER A 180 14.22 20.83 -4.11
N ILE A 181 14.65 19.88 -4.95
CA ILE A 181 14.83 20.06 -6.39
C ILE A 181 13.55 19.64 -7.16
N TYR A 182 12.91 18.55 -6.73
CA TYR A 182 11.74 17.94 -7.36
C TYR A 182 10.56 17.86 -6.37
N PRO A 183 9.98 19.00 -5.97
CA PRO A 183 8.94 19.03 -4.94
C PRO A 183 7.68 18.27 -5.34
N ASN A 184 7.39 18.15 -6.63
CA ASN A 184 6.16 17.47 -7.10
C ASN A 184 6.30 15.95 -7.20
N PHE A 185 7.46 15.37 -6.92
CA PHE A 185 7.59 13.91 -6.85
C PHE A 185 6.77 13.38 -5.68
N ASN A 186 5.91 12.40 -5.95
CA ASN A 186 5.09 11.75 -4.95
C ASN A 186 4.83 10.29 -5.30
N ILE A 187 4.53 9.48 -4.29
CA ILE A 187 4.21 8.06 -4.42
C ILE A 187 2.82 7.85 -3.85
N LYS A 188 1.91 7.34 -4.67
CA LYS A 188 0.54 7.00 -4.25
C LYS A 188 0.49 5.53 -3.84
N TYR A 189 -0.02 5.25 -2.65
CA TYR A 189 -0.17 3.89 -2.12
C TYR A 189 -1.61 3.42 -2.34
N VAL A 190 -1.78 2.38 -3.15
CA VAL A 190 -3.11 1.91 -3.60
C VAL A 190 -3.55 0.67 -2.83
N TYR A 191 -2.61 -0.23 -2.54
CA TYR A 191 -2.89 -1.48 -1.84
C TYR A 191 -1.65 -1.96 -1.08
N GLY A 192 -1.86 -2.82 -0.09
CA GLY A 192 -0.80 -3.46 0.67
C GLY A 192 -1.28 -4.77 1.27
N PHE A 193 -0.38 -5.74 1.37
CA PHE A 193 -0.72 -7.08 1.85
C PHE A 193 0.52 -7.82 2.34
N SER A 194 0.30 -8.84 3.17
CA SER A 194 1.33 -9.81 3.57
C SER A 194 1.17 -11.10 2.79
N SER A 195 2.28 -11.71 2.37
CA SER A 195 2.33 -13.03 1.75
C SER A 195 3.66 -13.71 2.06
N GLY A 196 3.57 -14.92 2.60
CA GLY A 196 4.76 -15.67 3.04
C GLY A 196 5.54 -14.89 4.11
N PHE A 197 6.81 -14.63 3.82
CA PHE A 197 7.74 -13.93 4.72
C PHE A 197 7.88 -12.43 4.44
N TYR A 198 7.01 -11.88 3.59
CA TYR A 198 7.14 -10.50 3.14
C TYR A 198 5.84 -9.72 3.22
N SER A 199 6.02 -8.42 3.33
CA SER A 199 5.00 -7.40 3.19
C SER A 199 5.20 -6.64 1.88
N TYR A 200 4.09 -6.34 1.20
CA TYR A 200 4.09 -5.74 -0.12
C TYR A 200 3.23 -4.46 -0.14
N PHE A 201 3.61 -3.52 -0.98
CA PHE A 201 2.78 -2.37 -1.36
C PHE A 201 2.67 -2.28 -2.87
N VAL A 202 1.50 -1.90 -3.37
CA VAL A 202 1.29 -1.56 -4.78
C VAL A 202 1.13 -0.05 -4.87
N THR A 203 1.98 0.58 -5.67
CA THR A 203 2.11 2.03 -5.75
C THR A 203 1.94 2.55 -7.17
N VAL A 204 1.63 3.84 -7.28
CA VAL A 204 1.73 4.61 -8.53
C VAL A 204 2.70 5.77 -8.29
N GLN A 205 3.69 5.92 -9.16
CA GLN A 205 4.67 7.00 -9.08
C GLN A 205 5.17 7.41 -10.46
N PRO A 206 5.79 8.60 -10.61
CA PRO A 206 6.50 8.97 -11.83
C PRO A 206 7.56 7.94 -12.21
N GLU A 207 7.70 7.65 -13.50
CA GLU A 207 8.73 6.76 -14.04
C GLU A 207 10.13 7.19 -13.64
N SER A 208 10.35 8.51 -13.67
CA SER A 208 11.59 9.14 -13.26
C SER A 208 11.30 10.23 -12.24
N TYR A 209 11.96 10.16 -11.08
CA TYR A 209 11.75 11.11 -9.98
C TYR A 209 12.09 12.56 -10.35
N ASN A 210 13.04 12.74 -11.28
CA ASN A 210 13.47 14.03 -11.80
C ASN A 210 12.54 14.61 -12.88
N VAL A 211 11.55 13.84 -13.33
CA VAL A 211 10.49 14.29 -14.24
C VAL A 211 9.13 14.00 -13.57
N PRO A 212 8.79 14.70 -12.47
CA PRO A 212 7.61 14.37 -11.67
C PRO A 212 6.28 14.53 -12.40
N ASN A 213 6.24 15.34 -13.47
CA ASN A 213 5.07 15.50 -14.36
C ASN A 213 5.13 14.57 -15.59
N GLY A 214 6.06 13.61 -15.59
CA GLY A 214 6.27 12.64 -16.66
C GLY A 214 5.30 11.46 -16.59
N PRO A 215 5.50 10.44 -17.45
CA PRO A 215 4.71 9.22 -17.42
C PRO A 215 4.69 8.60 -16.02
N LEU A 216 3.51 8.17 -15.59
CA LEU A 216 3.34 7.40 -14.36
C LEU A 216 3.44 5.92 -14.66
N LEU A 217 3.91 5.15 -13.68
CA LEU A 217 3.87 3.70 -13.73
C LEU A 217 3.51 3.13 -12.36
N SER A 218 2.96 1.92 -12.39
CA SER A 218 2.66 1.18 -11.17
C SER A 218 3.85 0.33 -10.76
N LYS A 219 4.18 0.32 -9.47
CA LYS A 219 5.24 -0.54 -8.92
C LYS A 219 4.68 -1.46 -7.84
N ILE A 220 5.43 -2.52 -7.58
CA ILE A 220 5.29 -3.34 -6.39
C ILE A 220 6.55 -3.20 -5.54
N VAL A 221 6.35 -2.92 -4.26
CA VAL A 221 7.36 -2.84 -3.21
C VAL A 221 7.31 -4.12 -2.41
N ARG A 222 8.46 -4.61 -1.92
CA ARG A 222 8.55 -5.74 -0.98
C ARG A 222 9.53 -5.42 0.15
N ILE A 223 9.18 -5.82 1.37
CA ILE A 223 10.03 -5.78 2.57
C ILE A 223 9.89 -7.14 3.30
N CYS A 224 10.97 -7.67 3.84
CA CYS A 224 10.92 -8.83 4.73
C CYS A 224 10.21 -8.51 6.05
N HIS A 225 9.57 -9.51 6.64
CA HIS A 225 9.07 -9.41 8.02
C HIS A 225 10.24 -9.29 9.01
N ASP A 226 11.26 -10.14 8.86
CA ASP A 226 12.43 -10.18 9.74
C ASP A 226 13.54 -9.19 9.33
N ASP A 227 13.16 -7.95 9.03
CA ASP A 227 14.11 -6.88 8.67
C ASP A 227 13.82 -5.60 9.47
N ASN A 228 14.61 -5.41 10.52
CA ASN A 228 14.52 -4.26 11.42
C ASN A 228 15.20 -2.99 10.89
N LYS A 229 15.89 -3.06 9.74
CA LYS A 229 16.68 -1.96 9.15
C LYS A 229 16.20 -1.52 7.77
N TYR A 230 15.23 -2.24 7.20
CA TYR A 230 14.70 -2.02 5.85
C TYR A 230 15.74 -2.22 4.74
N HIS A 231 16.77 -3.04 4.98
CA HIS A 231 17.75 -3.42 3.96
C HIS A 231 17.14 -4.27 2.84
N SER A 232 16.02 -4.95 3.10
CA SER A 232 15.28 -5.78 2.16
C SER A 232 14.37 -4.99 1.20
N TYR A 233 14.22 -3.67 1.39
CA TYR A 233 13.36 -2.85 0.53
C TYR A 233 13.78 -2.98 -0.94
N ILE A 234 12.82 -3.41 -1.76
CA ILE A 234 12.96 -3.44 -3.21
C ILE A 234 11.67 -3.00 -3.90
N GLU A 235 11.78 -2.17 -4.94
CA GLU A 235 10.65 -1.79 -5.81
C GLU A 235 10.90 -2.15 -7.28
N LEU A 236 9.91 -2.78 -7.92
CA LEU A 236 9.95 -3.11 -9.36
C LEU A 236 8.65 -2.66 -10.07
N PRO A 237 8.71 -2.23 -11.34
CA PRO A 237 7.52 -1.91 -12.12
C PRO A 237 6.63 -3.13 -12.36
N LEU A 238 5.32 -2.95 -12.27
CA LEU A 238 4.32 -3.88 -12.80
C LEU A 238 3.89 -3.40 -14.18
N MET A 239 3.93 -4.29 -15.17
CA MET A 239 3.47 -3.99 -16.53
C MET A 239 2.26 -4.86 -16.87
N CYS A 240 1.12 -4.21 -17.15
CA CYS A 240 -0.10 -4.83 -17.64
C CYS A 240 -0.34 -4.31 -19.06
N SER A 241 -0.15 -5.14 -20.09
CA SER A 241 -0.26 -4.68 -21.47
C SER A 241 -0.79 -5.74 -22.43
N ALA A 242 -1.60 -5.30 -23.40
CA ALA A 242 -2.11 -6.12 -24.50
C ALA A 242 -2.24 -5.27 -25.76
N ASN A 243 -1.98 -5.85 -26.94
CA ASN A 243 -2.22 -5.20 -28.24
C ASN A 243 -1.68 -3.76 -28.33
N SER A 244 -0.44 -3.56 -27.85
CA SER A 244 0.23 -2.24 -27.78
C SER A 244 -0.39 -1.20 -26.85
N VAL A 245 -1.41 -1.58 -26.06
CA VAL A 245 -1.96 -0.76 -24.97
C VAL A 245 -1.24 -1.08 -23.67
N ASN A 246 -0.68 -0.06 -23.03
CA ASN A 246 -0.10 -0.14 -21.70
C ASN A 246 -1.09 0.43 -20.67
N TYR A 247 -1.53 -0.40 -19.73
CA TYR A 247 -2.38 0.00 -18.62
C TYR A 247 -1.48 0.29 -17.41
N ASN A 248 -1.06 1.54 -17.28
CA ASN A 248 0.03 1.95 -16.39
C ASN A 248 -0.42 2.36 -14.98
N LEU A 249 -1.71 2.63 -14.75
CA LEU A 249 -2.23 3.10 -13.46
C LEU A 249 -3.03 2.01 -12.75
N VAL A 250 -2.49 1.40 -11.70
CA VAL A 250 -3.27 0.53 -10.82
C VAL A 250 -4.36 1.35 -10.12
N GLN A 251 -5.58 0.83 -10.13
CA GLN A 251 -6.75 1.45 -9.48
C GLN A 251 -7.11 0.73 -8.18
N ALA A 252 -6.96 -0.59 -8.17
CA ALA A 252 -7.15 -1.44 -7.00
C ALA A 252 -6.39 -2.76 -7.19
N ALA A 253 -6.10 -3.42 -6.07
CA ALA A 253 -5.50 -4.73 -6.07
C ALA A 253 -6.06 -5.57 -4.91
N TYR A 254 -5.93 -6.89 -5.05
CA TYR A 254 -6.39 -7.87 -4.08
C TYR A 254 -5.50 -9.10 -4.14
N VAL A 255 -4.94 -9.50 -2.99
CA VAL A 255 -4.26 -10.80 -2.88
C VAL A 255 -5.30 -11.89 -2.59
N GLY A 256 -5.21 -13.00 -3.30
CA GLY A 256 -6.14 -14.12 -3.12
C GLY A 256 -5.59 -15.42 -3.68
N LYS A 257 -6.39 -16.49 -3.53
CA LYS A 257 -6.06 -17.81 -4.07
C LYS A 257 -6.56 -17.97 -5.50
N PRO A 258 -5.77 -18.56 -6.40
CA PRO A 258 -6.12 -18.76 -7.80
C PRO A 258 -6.99 -20.01 -8.06
N GLY A 259 -7.49 -20.73 -7.04
CA GLY A 259 -8.20 -22.00 -7.25
C GLY A 259 -7.38 -23.03 -8.03
N ALA A 260 -7.98 -24.17 -8.39
CA ALA A 260 -7.23 -25.25 -9.04
C ALA A 260 -6.91 -24.98 -10.52
N ILE A 261 -7.88 -24.45 -11.27
CA ILE A 261 -7.76 -24.30 -12.71
C ILE A 261 -6.80 -23.17 -13.09
N LEU A 262 -6.98 -21.98 -12.51
CA LEU A 262 -6.10 -20.84 -12.80
C LEU A 262 -4.69 -21.09 -12.23
N ALA A 263 -4.55 -21.78 -11.09
CA ALA A 263 -3.23 -22.22 -10.61
C ALA A 263 -2.48 -23.06 -11.65
N GLY A 264 -3.15 -24.07 -12.22
CA GLY A 264 -2.57 -24.93 -13.26
C GLY A 264 -2.11 -24.14 -14.49
N ASN A 265 -2.91 -23.17 -14.93
CA ASN A 265 -2.57 -22.31 -16.08
C ASN A 265 -1.38 -21.37 -15.80
N MET A 266 -1.18 -20.99 -14.53
CA MET A 266 -0.11 -20.08 -14.10
C MET A 266 1.14 -20.82 -13.58
N GLY A 267 1.14 -22.17 -13.58
CA GLY A 267 2.27 -22.96 -13.08
C GLY A 267 2.51 -22.82 -11.58
N VAL A 268 1.45 -22.58 -10.82
CA VAL A 268 1.45 -22.48 -9.35
C VAL A 268 0.49 -23.51 -8.76
N THR A 269 0.46 -23.61 -7.44
CA THR A 269 -0.48 -24.46 -6.69
C THR A 269 -1.71 -23.66 -6.26
N PRO A 270 -2.84 -24.32 -5.95
CA PRO A 270 -4.05 -23.62 -5.46
C PRO A 270 -3.83 -22.87 -4.15
N ASN A 271 -2.82 -23.28 -3.37
CA ASN A 271 -2.45 -22.66 -2.10
C ASN A 271 -1.49 -21.48 -2.26
N ASP A 272 -0.90 -21.28 -3.44
CA ASP A 272 -0.03 -20.14 -3.68
C ASP A 272 -0.86 -18.84 -3.77
N ASP A 273 -0.26 -17.73 -3.36
CA ASP A 273 -0.89 -16.42 -3.49
C ASP A 273 -0.69 -15.85 -4.90
N VAL A 274 -1.73 -15.18 -5.39
CA VAL A 274 -1.67 -14.35 -6.61
C VAL A 274 -2.23 -12.97 -6.32
N LEU A 275 -1.70 -11.97 -7.02
CA LEU A 275 -2.15 -10.59 -6.98
C LEU A 275 -3.07 -10.32 -8.17
N PHE A 276 -4.35 -10.11 -7.89
CA PHE A 276 -5.30 -9.55 -8.85
C PHE A 276 -5.19 -8.04 -8.81
N ALA A 277 -4.91 -7.39 -9.94
CA ALA A 277 -4.78 -5.94 -10.00
C ALA A 277 -5.52 -5.39 -11.23
N VAL A 278 -6.34 -4.37 -11.00
CA VAL A 278 -7.02 -3.64 -12.06
C VAL A 278 -6.25 -2.38 -12.39
N PHE A 279 -5.98 -2.20 -13.68
CA PHE A 279 -5.23 -1.08 -14.22
C PHE A 279 -6.10 -0.28 -15.17
N SER A 280 -5.79 1.00 -15.30
CA SER A 280 -6.32 1.88 -16.32
C SER A 280 -5.18 2.51 -17.09
N LYS A 281 -5.43 2.84 -18.36
CA LYS A 281 -4.54 3.70 -19.13
C LYS A 281 -4.68 5.13 -18.59
N SER A 282 -3.55 5.78 -18.33
CA SER A 282 -3.52 7.19 -17.93
C SER A 282 -4.03 8.13 -19.02
N GLN A 283 -4.72 9.19 -18.62
CA GLN A 283 -4.97 10.32 -19.49
C GLN A 283 -3.69 11.15 -19.60
N SER A 284 -2.98 10.98 -20.71
CA SER A 284 -1.64 11.58 -20.90
C SER A 284 -0.69 11.14 -19.77
N SER A 285 0.07 12.08 -19.18
CA SER A 285 0.98 11.85 -18.06
C SER A 285 0.36 12.19 -16.69
N SER A 286 -0.97 12.15 -16.57
CA SER A 286 -1.66 12.42 -15.30
C SER A 286 -2.05 11.14 -14.57
N ASP A 287 -2.42 11.26 -13.29
CA ASP A 287 -2.98 10.19 -12.47
C ASP A 287 -4.47 9.94 -12.73
N ASN A 288 -5.06 10.66 -13.69
CA ASN A 288 -6.46 10.46 -14.10
C ASN A 288 -6.58 9.22 -14.98
N PRO A 289 -7.42 8.24 -14.59
CA PRO A 289 -7.66 7.04 -15.39
C PRO A 289 -8.61 7.34 -16.57
N THR A 290 -8.37 6.70 -17.71
CA THR A 290 -9.35 6.63 -18.80
C THR A 290 -10.35 5.49 -18.59
N SER A 291 -11.35 5.35 -19.48
CA SER A 291 -12.27 4.21 -19.46
C SER A 291 -11.64 2.91 -19.94
N SER A 292 -10.45 2.96 -20.55
CA SER A 292 -9.68 1.79 -20.99
C SER A 292 -8.99 1.17 -19.79
N SER A 293 -9.49 0.01 -19.37
CA SER A 293 -9.06 -0.70 -18.16
C SER A 293 -8.88 -2.19 -18.39
N ALA A 294 -8.01 -2.80 -17.59
CA ALA A 294 -7.66 -4.21 -17.66
C ALA A 294 -7.51 -4.83 -16.28
N LEU A 295 -7.86 -6.11 -16.15
CA LEU A 295 -7.50 -6.96 -15.02
C LEU A 295 -6.26 -7.76 -15.42
N CYS A 296 -5.18 -7.64 -14.64
CA CYS A 296 -4.00 -8.49 -14.74
C CYS A 296 -3.82 -9.31 -13.47
N VAL A 297 -3.21 -10.49 -13.60
CA VAL A 297 -2.93 -11.40 -12.48
C VAL A 297 -1.43 -11.70 -12.45
N TYR A 298 -0.81 -11.52 -11.29
CA TYR A 298 0.61 -11.76 -11.08
C TYR A 298 0.78 -12.85 -10.01
N THR A 299 1.61 -13.87 -10.27
CA THR A 299 1.95 -14.81 -9.20
C THR A 299 2.94 -14.14 -8.24
N ILE A 300 2.75 -14.33 -6.93
CA ILE A 300 3.74 -13.84 -5.95
C ILE A 300 5.10 -14.52 -6.16
N LYS A 301 5.10 -15.75 -6.66
CA LYS A 301 6.29 -16.51 -7.05
C LYS A 301 7.12 -15.81 -8.15
N ASP A 302 6.49 -15.30 -9.20
CA ASP A 302 7.19 -14.61 -10.28
C ASP A 302 7.66 -13.21 -9.86
N ILE A 303 6.87 -12.51 -9.03
CA ILE A 303 7.31 -11.25 -8.38
C ILE A 303 8.59 -11.48 -7.58
N ASN A 304 8.60 -12.49 -6.70
CA ASN A 304 9.76 -12.82 -5.89
C ASN A 304 10.96 -13.26 -6.72
N ARG A 305 10.74 -13.99 -7.82
CA ARG A 305 11.79 -14.39 -8.76
C ARG A 305 12.42 -13.17 -9.44
N ALA A 306 11.61 -12.23 -9.92
CA ALA A 306 12.10 -11.00 -10.56
C ALA A 306 12.91 -10.14 -9.58
N MET A 307 12.41 -9.97 -8.35
CA MET A 307 13.12 -9.25 -7.29
C MET A 307 14.44 -9.92 -6.93
N ARG A 308 14.47 -11.25 -6.79
CA ARG A 308 15.72 -11.99 -6.53
C ARG A 308 16.73 -11.85 -7.66
N ALA A 309 16.27 -11.98 -8.91
CA ALA A 309 17.14 -11.81 -10.08
C ALA A 309 17.77 -10.42 -10.09
N ARG A 310 16.99 -9.39 -9.76
CA ARG A 310 17.48 -8.01 -9.65
C ARG A 310 18.52 -7.84 -8.53
N ILE A 311 18.25 -8.42 -7.35
CA ILE A 311 19.20 -8.40 -6.23
C ILE A 311 20.50 -9.12 -6.62
N GLN A 312 20.42 -10.33 -7.17
CA GLN A 312 21.59 -11.10 -7.60
C GLN A 312 22.42 -10.34 -8.64
N ASP A 313 21.77 -9.70 -9.62
CA ASP A 313 22.45 -8.88 -10.63
C ASP A 313 23.23 -7.71 -10.00
N CYS A 314 22.62 -7.00 -9.04
CA CYS A 314 23.29 -5.93 -8.33
C CYS A 314 24.45 -6.45 -7.45
N PHE A 315 24.28 -7.58 -6.76
CA PHE A 315 25.36 -8.19 -5.98
C PHE A 315 26.48 -8.79 -6.85
N ASN A 316 26.27 -8.96 -8.15
CA ASN A 316 27.32 -9.23 -9.13
C ASN A 316 28.08 -7.96 -9.57
N GLY A 317 27.71 -6.78 -9.06
CA GLY A 317 28.32 -5.50 -9.41
C GLY A 317 27.73 -4.82 -10.64
N ASN A 318 26.55 -5.26 -11.11
CA ASN A 318 25.97 -4.75 -12.35
C ASN A 318 24.99 -3.59 -12.09
N GLY A 319 25.17 -2.49 -12.83
CA GLY A 319 24.25 -1.35 -12.83
C GLY A 319 24.32 -0.50 -11.56
N ASN A 320 23.20 0.15 -11.25
CA ASN A 320 23.05 1.04 -10.10
C ASN A 320 21.85 0.59 -9.23
N LEU A 321 21.66 1.18 -8.05
CA LEU A 321 20.56 0.81 -7.15
C LEU A 321 19.17 1.18 -7.70
N GLY A 322 19.06 2.22 -8.53
CA GLY A 322 17.79 2.59 -9.19
C GLY A 322 16.73 3.17 -8.25
N ILE A 323 17.15 3.79 -7.14
CA ILE A 323 16.24 4.39 -6.13
C ILE A 323 16.75 5.76 -5.64
N ASP A 324 17.24 6.54 -6.59
CA ASP A 324 17.90 7.84 -6.38
C ASP A 324 17.03 8.85 -5.61
N TRP A 325 15.71 8.71 -5.69
CA TRP A 325 14.76 9.55 -4.95
C TRP A 325 14.89 9.40 -3.42
N SER A 326 15.35 8.24 -2.94
CA SER A 326 15.56 7.97 -1.51
C SER A 326 17.03 8.14 -1.10
N THR A 327 17.98 7.67 -1.93
CA THR A 327 19.42 7.78 -1.61
C THR A 327 19.95 9.20 -1.74
N GLY A 328 19.29 10.05 -2.56
CA GLY A 328 19.76 11.38 -2.90
C GLY A 328 21.04 11.42 -3.72
N THR A 329 21.54 10.25 -4.13
CA THR A 329 22.75 10.10 -4.94
C THR A 329 22.34 9.55 -6.29
N LEU A 330 22.64 10.30 -7.35
CA LEU A 330 22.35 9.89 -8.71
C LEU A 330 23.12 8.61 -9.05
N SER A 331 22.41 7.58 -9.50
CA SER A 331 23.01 6.36 -10.04
C SER A 331 24.05 5.69 -9.13
N THR A 332 23.73 5.51 -7.84
CA THR A 332 24.60 4.77 -6.90
C THR A 332 24.93 3.38 -7.44
N GLU A 333 26.20 3.10 -7.72
CA GLU A 333 26.63 1.84 -8.32
C GLU A 333 26.41 0.64 -7.38
N CYS A 334 26.02 -0.48 -8.00
CA CYS A 334 25.94 -1.76 -7.34
C CYS A 334 27.34 -2.28 -6.97
N ARG A 335 27.51 -2.71 -5.72
CA ARG A 335 28.78 -3.26 -5.24
C ARG A 335 28.78 -4.78 -5.33
N GLN A 336 29.81 -5.33 -5.98
CA GLN A 336 29.99 -6.78 -6.06
C GLN A 336 30.23 -7.37 -4.66
N SER A 337 29.54 -8.46 -4.34
CA SER A 337 29.72 -9.22 -3.11
C SER A 337 29.39 -10.70 -3.34
N ASN A 338 30.16 -11.60 -2.70
CA ASN A 338 30.02 -13.05 -2.86
C ASN A 338 28.95 -13.65 -1.93
N LEU A 339 27.93 -12.87 -1.55
CA LEU A 339 26.85 -13.34 -0.69
C LEU A 339 25.88 -14.23 -1.47
N PRO A 340 25.46 -15.37 -0.90
CA PRO A 340 24.46 -16.23 -1.55
C PRO A 340 23.10 -15.54 -1.50
N ILE A 341 22.55 -15.20 -2.67
CA ILE A 341 21.20 -14.62 -2.78
C ILE A 341 20.19 -15.75 -3.01
N ASN A 342 19.47 -16.11 -1.95
CA ASN A 342 18.41 -17.13 -1.97
C ASN A 342 17.03 -16.51 -1.67
N ASP A 343 16.03 -17.35 -1.48
CA ASP A 343 14.67 -16.96 -1.10
C ASP A 343 14.67 -16.22 0.25
N ASP A 344 15.51 -16.64 1.19
CA ASP A 344 15.53 -16.09 2.56
C ASP A 344 16.40 -14.84 2.71
N PHE A 345 16.95 -14.30 1.61
CA PHE A 345 17.80 -13.12 1.65
C PHE A 345 16.99 -11.85 1.98
N CYS A 346 17.20 -11.31 3.19
CA CYS A 346 16.52 -10.11 3.71
C CYS A 346 17.40 -8.85 3.72
N GLY A 347 18.28 -8.72 2.72
CA GLY A 347 19.13 -7.56 2.56
C GLY A 347 20.46 -7.65 3.32
N PHE A 348 21.30 -6.64 3.12
CA PHE A 348 22.60 -6.50 3.77
C PHE A 348 22.95 -5.00 3.86
N GLU A 349 24.01 -4.64 4.59
CA GLU A 349 24.45 -3.24 4.76
C GLU A 349 24.94 -2.56 3.46
N VAL A 350 25.06 -3.32 2.37
CA VAL A 350 25.40 -2.78 1.04
C VAL A 350 24.26 -3.07 0.07
N ASN A 351 24.19 -2.26 -1.00
CA ASN A 351 23.21 -2.38 -2.06
C ASN A 351 21.75 -2.24 -1.61
N HIS A 352 21.50 -1.34 -0.66
CA HIS A 352 20.16 -1.00 -0.19
C HIS A 352 19.97 0.53 -0.09
N PRO A 353 18.72 1.02 -0.09
CA PRO A 353 17.55 0.33 -0.62
C PRO A 353 17.71 0.07 -2.13
N MET A 354 16.84 -0.77 -2.73
CA MET A 354 16.95 -1.14 -4.14
C MET A 354 15.70 -0.79 -4.94
N GLY A 355 15.91 -0.36 -6.18
CA GLY A 355 14.91 -0.25 -7.21
C GLY A 355 15.31 -1.03 -8.46
N GLY A 356 14.43 -1.01 -9.45
CA GLY A 356 14.71 -1.53 -10.78
C GLY A 356 13.82 -0.91 -11.84
N THR A 357 14.29 -1.01 -13.08
CA THR A 357 13.60 -0.53 -14.28
C THR A 357 12.99 -1.66 -15.09
N MET A 358 13.47 -2.90 -14.91
CA MET A 358 12.93 -4.08 -15.60
C MET A 358 11.54 -4.42 -15.04
N PRO A 359 10.48 -4.34 -15.86
CA PRO A 359 9.12 -4.57 -15.39
C PRO A 359 8.82 -6.06 -15.22
N ILE A 360 7.87 -6.37 -14.34
CA ILE A 360 7.23 -7.67 -14.22
C ILE A 360 6.03 -7.69 -15.17
N PRO A 361 6.08 -8.44 -16.29
CA PRO A 361 5.02 -8.42 -17.30
C PRO A 361 3.83 -9.31 -16.91
N ALA A 362 2.63 -8.86 -17.24
CA ALA A 362 1.43 -9.69 -17.32
C ALA A 362 0.58 -9.30 -18.52
N GLN A 363 -0.06 -10.31 -19.12
CA GLN A 363 -1.12 -10.11 -20.10
C GLN A 363 -2.46 -9.93 -19.36
N PRO A 364 -3.29 -8.94 -19.76
CA PRO A 364 -4.67 -8.82 -19.29
C PRO A 364 -5.44 -10.13 -19.43
N VAL A 365 -6.10 -10.55 -18.35
CA VAL A 365 -7.07 -11.66 -18.36
C VAL A 365 -8.50 -11.18 -18.65
N TYR A 366 -8.74 -9.88 -18.52
CA TYR A 366 -9.97 -9.19 -18.92
C TYR A 366 -9.64 -7.74 -19.27
N SER A 367 -10.26 -7.18 -20.31
CA SER A 367 -10.13 -5.76 -20.65
C SER A 367 -11.46 -5.13 -21.08
N THR A 368 -11.57 -3.82 -20.91
CA THR A 368 -12.78 -3.09 -21.30
C THR A 368 -12.46 -1.62 -21.56
N ASP A 369 -13.10 -1.04 -22.59
CA ASP A 369 -13.06 0.40 -22.86
C ASP A 369 -14.34 1.13 -22.42
N SER A 370 -15.29 0.38 -21.85
CA SER A 370 -16.63 0.89 -21.52
C SER A 370 -16.70 1.67 -20.21
N ALA A 371 -15.86 1.31 -19.24
CA ALA A 371 -15.85 1.92 -17.91
C ALA A 371 -14.53 1.63 -17.22
N THR A 372 -14.08 2.58 -16.41
CA THR A 372 -12.93 2.40 -15.52
C THR A 372 -13.25 1.31 -14.51
N LEU A 373 -12.35 0.33 -14.36
CA LEU A 373 -12.41 -0.65 -13.28
C LEU A 373 -11.85 -0.01 -12.01
N THR A 374 -12.63 -0.01 -10.93
CA THR A 374 -12.33 0.78 -9.71
C THR A 374 -12.03 -0.08 -8.48
N ALA A 375 -12.46 -1.33 -8.47
CA ALA A 375 -12.26 -2.26 -7.36
C ALA A 375 -12.13 -3.69 -7.88
N VAL A 376 -11.42 -4.53 -7.14
CA VAL A 376 -11.27 -5.95 -7.44
C VAL A 376 -11.29 -6.77 -6.15
N THR A 377 -11.96 -7.92 -6.19
CA THR A 377 -11.82 -8.99 -5.20
C THR A 377 -12.04 -10.33 -5.89
N SER A 378 -11.60 -11.42 -5.30
CA SER A 378 -11.74 -12.76 -5.89
C SER A 378 -12.26 -13.76 -4.86
N LEU A 379 -12.89 -14.81 -5.38
CA LEU A 379 -13.40 -15.93 -4.61
C LEU A 379 -13.12 -17.23 -5.36
N GLU A 380 -12.61 -18.21 -4.64
CA GLU A 380 -12.55 -19.59 -5.09
C GLU A 380 -13.93 -20.25 -4.91
N VAL A 381 -14.50 -20.76 -6.00
CA VAL A 381 -15.77 -21.48 -6.00
C VAL A 381 -15.51 -22.86 -6.59
N GLN A 382 -15.43 -23.87 -5.74
CA GLN A 382 -14.98 -25.22 -6.12
C GLN A 382 -13.56 -25.14 -6.71
N GLU A 383 -13.38 -25.48 -7.98
CA GLU A 383 -12.08 -25.43 -8.67
C GLU A 383 -11.87 -24.11 -9.45
N TYR A 384 -12.90 -23.26 -9.49
CA TYR A 384 -12.97 -22.06 -10.31
C TYR A 384 -12.58 -20.79 -9.53
N THR A 385 -12.08 -19.79 -10.25
CA THR A 385 -11.81 -18.46 -9.70
C THR A 385 -12.77 -17.46 -10.29
N VAL A 386 -13.61 -16.90 -9.43
CA VAL A 386 -14.51 -15.80 -9.80
C VAL A 386 -13.92 -14.50 -9.29
N VAL A 387 -13.71 -13.56 -10.21
CA VAL A 387 -13.26 -12.21 -9.91
C VAL A 387 -14.43 -11.23 -10.00
N PHE A 388 -14.58 -10.40 -8.98
CA PHE A 388 -15.58 -9.35 -8.89
C PHE A 388 -14.91 -8.01 -9.17
N LEU A 389 -15.45 -7.27 -10.14
CA LEU A 389 -14.88 -6.00 -10.60
C LEU A 389 -15.90 -4.87 -10.41
N GLY A 390 -15.55 -3.89 -9.59
CA GLY A 390 -16.29 -2.64 -9.47
C GLY A 390 -16.02 -1.73 -10.68
N THR A 391 -17.01 -0.94 -11.07
CA THR A 391 -16.89 -0.01 -12.21
C THR A 391 -17.24 1.41 -11.81
N SER A 392 -16.68 2.40 -12.52
CA SER A 392 -17.03 3.83 -12.33
C SER A 392 -18.50 4.16 -12.62
N ARG A 393 -19.26 3.22 -13.20
CA ARG A 393 -20.70 3.34 -13.43
C ARG A 393 -21.55 2.73 -12.30
N GLY A 394 -20.95 2.31 -11.19
CA GLY A 394 -21.67 1.71 -10.05
C GLY A 394 -22.14 0.26 -10.27
N HIS A 395 -21.57 -0.45 -11.25
CA HIS A 395 -21.90 -1.85 -11.51
C HIS A 395 -20.81 -2.80 -11.01
N LEU A 396 -21.21 -4.03 -10.67
CA LEU A 396 -20.33 -5.14 -10.29
C LEU A 396 -20.32 -6.20 -11.40
N LYS A 397 -19.16 -6.41 -12.03
CA LYS A 397 -18.96 -7.49 -13.02
C LYS A 397 -18.44 -8.74 -12.33
N LYS A 398 -18.91 -9.92 -12.73
CA LYS A 398 -18.41 -11.23 -12.28
C LYS A 398 -17.74 -11.92 -13.45
N VAL A 399 -16.45 -12.19 -13.33
CA VAL A 399 -15.62 -12.75 -14.40
C VAL A 399 -15.05 -14.08 -13.91
N SER A 400 -15.33 -15.17 -14.64
CA SER A 400 -14.71 -16.47 -14.38
C SER A 400 -13.40 -16.58 -15.17
N LEU A 401 -12.32 -17.02 -14.53
CA LEU A 401 -10.98 -17.08 -15.14
C LEU A 401 -10.57 -18.48 -15.64
N ASP A 402 -11.56 -19.31 -15.96
CA ASP A 402 -11.40 -20.76 -16.14
C ASP A 402 -10.60 -21.15 -17.39
N LYS A 403 -10.53 -20.25 -18.38
CA LYS A 403 -9.65 -20.34 -19.53
C LYS A 403 -9.13 -18.96 -19.89
N ILE A 404 -7.80 -18.80 -19.92
CA ILE A 404 -7.16 -17.60 -20.46
C ILE A 404 -7.60 -17.46 -21.92
N GLY A 405 -8.46 -16.48 -22.22
CA GLY A 405 -8.95 -16.18 -23.57
C GLY A 405 -10.37 -16.66 -23.92
N GLU A 406 -11.09 -17.38 -23.04
CA GLU A 406 -12.54 -17.65 -23.20
C GLU A 406 -13.29 -17.06 -21.99
N GLU A 407 -13.83 -15.86 -22.15
CA GLU A 407 -14.52 -15.12 -21.08
C GLU A 407 -15.99 -15.57 -20.96
N ASN A 408 -16.36 -16.21 -19.84
CA ASN A 408 -17.76 -16.31 -19.42
C ASN A 408 -18.06 -15.12 -18.50
N ILE A 409 -18.56 -14.02 -19.08
CA ILE A 409 -18.92 -12.80 -18.32
C ILE A 409 -20.40 -12.83 -17.97
N PHE A 410 -20.68 -12.76 -16.67
CA PHE A 410 -22.03 -12.50 -16.18
C PHE A 410 -22.09 -11.05 -15.67
N ILE A 411 -22.75 -10.18 -16.44
CA ILE A 411 -23.04 -8.81 -16.02
C ILE A 411 -24.42 -8.83 -15.35
N PHE A 412 -24.46 -8.55 -14.05
CA PHE A 412 -25.71 -8.30 -13.35
C PHE A 412 -25.91 -6.77 -13.31
N GLN A 413 -27.05 -6.31 -13.84
CA GLN A 413 -27.50 -4.93 -13.76
C GLN A 413 -28.24 -4.68 -12.45
#